data_AF-A0A847BQJ7-F1
#
_entry.id   AF-A0A847BQJ7-F1
#
_cell.length_a   1.000
_cell.length_b   1.000
_cell.length_c   1.000
_cell.angle_alpha   90.00
_cell.angle_beta   90.00
_cell.angle_gamma   90.00
#
_symmetry.space_group_name_H-M   'P 1'
#
loop_
_entity.id
_entity.type
_entity.pdbx_description
1 polymer ?
#
loop_
_entity_poly.entity_id
_entity_poly.type
_entity_poly.pdbx_seq_one_letter_code
_entity_poly.pdbx_strand_id
1 'polypeptide(L)'
;MLRYDRTDIHSNNTFVRHIKGGSPLFSAAQVMTWPGIVTVIGIAAVSAMMGVLLSQILAGSRMFFAMGRRGDLPKRFSKVSSRNQVPVYGVFLSTLIILLTVWLGELTFITQTASFSILIYYGITNLAALKLKNKERFLPRWISWAGLILCISMAFSLPLKSILTGAIVLIFGHLLRLIVITFHKISKKYFTYNLLKSSDDIK
;
A
#
# COMPACT_ATOMS: atom_id res chain seq x y z
N MET A 1 47.92 -1.66 32.54
CA MET A 1 47.74 -0.21 32.33
C MET A 1 47.33 -0.01 30.88
N LEU A 2 46.03 -0.18 30.59
CA LEU A 2 45.47 -0.15 29.23
C LEU A 2 45.29 1.32 28.82
N ARG A 3 46.06 1.77 27.83
CA ARG A 3 45.85 3.08 27.19
C ARG A 3 44.48 3.08 26.51
N TYR A 4 43.54 3.79 27.12
CA TYR A 4 42.29 4.21 26.51
C TYR A 4 42.63 5.29 25.46
N ASP A 5 42.74 4.87 24.21
CA ASP A 5 43.10 5.72 23.08
C ASP A 5 41.92 6.65 22.73
N ARG A 6 42.20 7.94 22.57
CA ARG A 6 41.20 9.02 22.46
C ARG A 6 40.72 9.22 21.01
N THR A 7 41.00 8.25 20.13
CA THR A 7 40.71 8.31 18.68
C THR A 7 39.31 7.84 18.28
N ASP A 8 38.51 7.27 19.18
CA ASP A 8 37.18 6.73 18.85
C ASP A 8 36.07 7.77 18.68
N ILE A 9 36.30 9.03 19.06
CA ILE A 9 35.26 10.08 18.99
C ILE A 9 35.04 10.55 17.54
N HIS A 10 36.01 10.39 16.64
CA HIS A 10 35.86 10.73 15.21
C HIS A 10 35.25 9.59 14.36
N SER A 11 35.31 8.34 14.83
CA SER A 11 34.72 7.16 14.18
C SER A 11 33.20 7.06 14.38
N ASN A 12 32.69 7.61 15.50
CA ASN A 12 31.27 7.57 15.79
C ASN A 12 30.45 8.40 14.78
N ASN A 13 31.03 9.47 14.23
CA ASN A 13 30.36 10.31 13.24
C ASN A 13 30.28 9.68 11.85
N THR A 14 31.23 8.82 11.46
CA THR A 14 31.20 8.08 10.19
C THR A 14 30.32 6.84 10.29
N PHE A 15 30.33 6.12 11.43
CA PHE A 15 29.43 4.99 11.68
C PHE A 15 27.95 5.43 11.72
N VAL A 16 27.64 6.52 12.43
CA VAL A 16 26.28 7.10 12.46
C VAL A 16 25.88 7.68 11.09
N ARG A 17 26.83 8.19 10.29
CA ARG A 17 26.57 8.62 8.90
C ARG A 17 26.32 7.44 7.95
N HIS A 18 27.00 6.31 8.13
CA HIS A 18 26.75 5.08 7.37
C HIS A 18 25.38 4.47 7.70
N ILE A 19 24.96 4.49 8.98
CA ILE A 19 23.59 4.07 9.38
C ILE A 19 22.54 5.04 8.81
N LYS A 20 22.88 6.32 8.65
CA LYS A 20 22.02 7.32 8.01
C LYS A 20 21.73 7.04 6.53
N GLY A 21 22.48 6.14 5.88
CA GLY A 21 22.27 5.68 4.51
C GLY A 21 21.06 4.73 4.31
N GLY A 22 20.25 4.51 5.36
CA GLY A 22 18.97 3.80 5.26
C GLY A 22 19.04 2.30 4.98
N SER A 23 20.24 1.70 4.98
CA SER A 23 20.44 0.29 4.63
C SER A 23 21.38 -0.44 5.61
N PRO A 24 20.90 -0.78 6.83
CA PRO A 24 21.71 -1.44 7.86
C PRO A 24 22.39 -2.74 7.38
N LEU A 25 21.73 -3.47 6.48
CA LEU A 25 22.24 -4.71 5.89
C LEU A 25 23.48 -4.45 5.01
N PHE A 26 23.49 -3.36 4.25
CA PHE A 26 24.61 -2.97 3.40
C PHE A 26 25.80 -2.48 4.23
N SER A 27 25.52 -1.73 5.31
CA SER A 27 26.56 -1.33 6.28
C SER A 27 27.20 -2.54 6.96
N ALA A 28 26.40 -3.55 7.36
CA ALA A 28 26.92 -4.79 7.93
C ALA A 28 27.78 -5.58 6.94
N ALA A 29 27.39 -5.61 5.66
CA ALA A 29 28.13 -6.31 4.61
C ALA A 29 29.51 -5.70 4.33
N GLN A 30 29.69 -4.39 4.50
CA GLN A 30 30.98 -3.72 4.31
C GLN A 30 32.01 -4.05 5.38
N VAL A 31 31.56 -4.43 6.58
CA VAL A 31 32.45 -4.83 7.68
C VAL A 31 32.87 -6.30 7.56
N MET A 32 32.17 -7.09 6.74
CA MET A 32 32.55 -8.48 6.45
C MET A 32 33.74 -8.52 5.49
N THR A 33 34.73 -9.36 5.81
CA THR A 33 35.98 -9.52 5.06
C THR A 33 35.85 -10.39 3.81
N TRP A 34 34.63 -10.82 3.45
CA TRP A 34 34.41 -11.78 2.38
C TRP A 34 34.30 -11.08 1.00
N PRO A 35 35.17 -11.39 0.04
CA PRO A 35 35.17 -10.70 -1.25
C PRO A 35 33.89 -11.00 -2.03
N GLY A 36 33.18 -9.95 -2.47
CA GLY A 36 31.99 -10.05 -3.33
C GLY A 36 30.64 -10.13 -2.61
N ILE A 37 30.60 -10.18 -1.28
CA ILE A 37 29.33 -10.27 -0.52
C ILE A 37 28.37 -9.11 -0.80
N VAL A 38 28.92 -7.90 -0.96
CA VAL A 38 28.15 -6.68 -1.27
C VAL A 38 27.40 -6.82 -2.60
N THR A 39 28.05 -7.38 -3.62
CA THR A 39 27.47 -7.59 -4.96
C THR A 39 26.38 -8.65 -4.92
N VAL A 40 26.60 -9.75 -4.20
CA VAL A 40 25.61 -10.82 -4.02
C VAL A 40 24.36 -10.27 -3.32
N ILE A 41 24.53 -9.49 -2.25
CA ILE A 41 23.42 -8.85 -1.53
C ILE A 41 22.67 -7.88 -2.44
N GLY A 42 23.38 -7.09 -3.26
CA GLY A 42 22.75 -6.19 -4.24
C GLY A 42 21.87 -6.94 -5.25
N ILE A 43 22.40 -8.02 -5.86
CA ILE A 43 21.64 -8.84 -6.82
C ILE A 43 20.42 -9.49 -6.13
N ALA A 44 20.61 -10.04 -4.94
CA ALA A 44 19.52 -10.63 -4.16
C ALA A 44 18.44 -9.58 -3.84
N ALA A 45 18.81 -8.39 -3.40
CA ALA A 45 17.88 -7.31 -3.09
C ALA A 45 17.07 -6.88 -4.33
N VAL A 46 17.72 -6.68 -5.48
CA VAL A 46 17.03 -6.32 -6.73
C VAL A 46 16.05 -7.42 -7.15
N SER A 47 16.48 -8.69 -7.12
CA SER A 47 15.60 -9.81 -7.47
C SER A 47 14.38 -9.92 -6.54
N ALA A 48 14.57 -9.70 -5.24
CA ALA A 48 13.50 -9.70 -4.25
C ALA A 48 12.52 -8.55 -4.48
N MET A 49 13.02 -7.33 -4.72
CA MET A 49 12.15 -6.17 -4.96
C MET A 49 11.33 -6.33 -6.25
N MET A 50 11.91 -6.91 -7.32
CA MET A 50 11.17 -7.24 -8.54
C MET A 50 10.02 -8.21 -8.25
N GLY A 51 10.26 -9.25 -7.44
CA GLY A 51 9.21 -10.18 -7.00
C GLY A 51 8.09 -9.50 -6.20
N VAL A 52 8.45 -8.64 -5.25
CA VAL A 52 7.48 -7.89 -4.43
C VAL A 52 6.63 -6.96 -5.29
N LEU A 53 7.24 -6.22 -6.24
CA LEU A 53 6.52 -5.33 -7.15
C LEU A 53 5.52 -6.10 -8.02
N LEU A 54 5.95 -7.23 -8.59
CA LEU A 54 5.07 -8.09 -9.40
C LEU A 54 3.88 -8.60 -8.57
N SER A 55 4.14 -9.05 -7.34
CA SER A 55 3.09 -9.51 -6.42
C SER A 55 2.11 -8.38 -6.06
N GLN A 56 2.60 -7.18 -5.79
CA GLN A 56 1.77 -6.01 -5.45
C GLN A 56 0.84 -5.62 -6.61
N ILE A 57 1.36 -5.57 -7.84
CA ILE A 57 0.57 -5.27 -9.04
C ILE A 57 -0.52 -6.32 -9.24
N LEU A 58 -0.19 -7.61 -9.12
CA LEU A 58 -1.13 -8.71 -9.30
C LEU A 58 -2.21 -8.74 -8.20
N ALA A 59 -1.84 -8.47 -6.95
CA ALA A 59 -2.78 -8.39 -5.83
C ALA A 59 -3.76 -7.20 -6.01
N GLY A 60 -3.25 -6.01 -6.31
CA GLY A 60 -4.05 -4.81 -6.53
C GLY A 60 -5.05 -4.97 -7.68
N SER A 61 -4.61 -5.57 -8.78
CA SER A 61 -5.45 -5.83 -9.95
C SER A 61 -6.68 -6.70 -9.63
N ARG A 62 -6.51 -7.74 -8.81
CA ARG A 62 -7.60 -8.63 -8.38
C ARG A 62 -8.58 -7.92 -7.43
N MET A 63 -8.07 -7.04 -6.56
CA MET A 63 -8.93 -6.22 -5.68
C MET A 63 -9.82 -5.29 -6.51
N PHE A 64 -9.26 -4.59 -7.51
CA PHE A 64 -10.04 -3.73 -8.39
C PHE A 64 -11.08 -4.49 -9.21
N PHE A 65 -10.74 -5.69 -9.69
CA PHE A 65 -11.69 -6.56 -10.39
C PHE A 65 -12.86 -6.99 -9.49
N ALA A 66 -12.57 -7.42 -8.27
CA ALA A 66 -13.59 -7.82 -7.30
C ALA A 66 -14.53 -6.65 -6.95
N MET A 67 -13.98 -5.44 -6.77
CA MET A 67 -14.76 -4.22 -6.55
C MET A 67 -15.60 -3.83 -7.79
N GLY A 68 -15.06 -3.98 -9.00
CA GLY A 68 -15.81 -3.78 -10.24
C GLY A 68 -16.98 -4.76 -10.39
N ARG A 69 -16.82 -6.02 -9.93
CA ARG A 69 -17.89 -7.03 -9.92
C ARG A 69 -18.96 -6.76 -8.86
N ARG A 70 -18.60 -6.15 -7.73
CA ARG A 70 -19.53 -5.69 -6.68
C ARG A 70 -20.24 -4.37 -7.01
N GLY A 71 -19.85 -3.69 -8.09
CA GLY A 71 -20.45 -2.43 -8.52
C GLY A 71 -19.88 -1.18 -7.83
N ASP A 72 -18.82 -1.34 -7.03
CA ASP A 72 -18.11 -0.23 -6.38
C ASP A 72 -17.19 0.53 -7.36
N LEU A 73 -16.82 -0.10 -8.48
CA LEU A 73 -16.06 0.48 -9.60
C LEU A 73 -16.79 0.29 -10.94
N PRO A 74 -16.53 1.12 -11.97
CA PRO A 74 -17.27 1.02 -13.24
C PRO A 74 -17.12 -0.36 -13.89
N LYS A 75 -18.17 -0.84 -14.56
CA LYS A 75 -18.27 -2.19 -15.17
C LYS A 75 -17.13 -2.56 -16.14
N ARG A 76 -16.29 -1.61 -16.55
CA ARG A 76 -15.07 -1.88 -17.33
C ARG A 76 -14.03 -2.65 -16.50
N PHE A 77 -13.96 -2.42 -15.19
CA PHE A 77 -13.08 -3.14 -14.27
C PHE A 77 -13.54 -4.57 -13.96
N SER A 78 -14.80 -4.93 -14.26
CA SER A 78 -15.29 -6.32 -14.15
C SER A 78 -15.07 -7.13 -15.42
N LYS A 79 -14.47 -6.56 -16.47
CA LYS A 79 -14.07 -7.31 -17.68
C LYS A 79 -12.66 -7.88 -17.50
N VAL A 80 -12.53 -9.18 -17.71
CA VAL A 80 -11.24 -9.88 -17.82
C VAL A 80 -10.90 -10.12 -19.28
N SER A 81 -9.60 -10.19 -19.60
CA SER A 81 -9.16 -10.62 -20.94
C SER A 81 -9.55 -12.09 -21.19
N SER A 82 -10.08 -12.37 -22.38
CA SER A 82 -10.53 -13.71 -22.79
C SER A 82 -9.41 -14.77 -22.76
N ARG A 83 -8.16 -14.35 -22.99
CA ARG A 83 -7.02 -15.27 -23.16
C ARG A 83 -6.32 -15.66 -21.85
N ASN A 84 -6.16 -14.72 -20.92
CA ASN A 84 -5.37 -14.93 -19.69
C ASN A 84 -6.19 -14.72 -18.40
N GLN A 85 -7.49 -14.39 -18.50
CA GLN A 85 -8.36 -14.02 -17.37
C GLN A 85 -7.79 -12.94 -16.45
N VAL A 86 -6.86 -12.11 -16.95
CA VAL A 86 -6.27 -11.01 -16.19
C VAL A 86 -7.14 -9.76 -16.36
N PRO A 87 -7.47 -9.04 -15.27
CA PRO A 87 -8.16 -7.75 -15.34
C PRO A 87 -7.19 -6.66 -15.79
N VAL A 88 -7.07 -6.46 -17.11
CA VAL A 88 -6.11 -5.54 -17.74
C VAL A 88 -6.26 -4.11 -17.22
N TYR A 89 -7.49 -3.64 -17.01
CA TYR A 89 -7.74 -2.30 -16.44
C TYR A 89 -7.28 -2.17 -14.99
N GLY A 90 -7.36 -3.25 -14.20
CA GLY A 90 -6.85 -3.27 -12.82
C GLY A 90 -5.33 -3.18 -12.80
N VAL A 91 -4.66 -3.88 -13.71
CA VAL A 91 -3.20 -3.82 -13.87
C VAL A 91 -2.78 -2.42 -14.24
N PHE A 92 -3.36 -1.85 -15.31
CA PHE A 92 -3.00 -0.50 -15.78
C PHE A 92 -3.21 0.56 -14.70
N LEU A 93 -4.32 0.50 -13.97
CA LEU A 93 -4.59 1.43 -12.88
C LEU A 93 -3.58 1.29 -11.73
N SER A 94 -3.27 0.06 -11.31
CA SER A 94 -2.28 -0.19 -10.25
C SER A 94 -0.89 0.32 -10.65
N THR A 95 -0.45 0.05 -11.87
CA THR A 95 0.84 0.50 -12.39
C THR A 95 0.88 2.03 -12.51
N LEU A 96 -0.21 2.67 -12.95
CA LEU A 96 -0.30 4.13 -13.03
C LEU A 96 -0.19 4.78 -11.64
N ILE A 97 -0.87 4.24 -10.63
CA ILE A 97 -0.79 4.74 -9.24
C ILE A 97 0.64 4.62 -8.71
N ILE A 98 1.30 3.49 -8.94
CA ILE A 98 2.70 3.27 -8.54
C ILE A 98 3.61 4.29 -9.24
N LEU A 99 3.48 4.47 -10.56
CA LEU A 99 4.25 5.46 -11.34
C LEU A 99 4.08 6.88 -10.81
N LEU A 100 2.84 7.31 -10.58
CA LEU A 100 2.55 8.63 -10.03
C LEU A 100 3.16 8.81 -8.63
N THR A 101 3.10 7.77 -7.80
CA THR A 101 3.68 7.81 -6.45
C THR A 101 5.20 7.96 -6.51
N VAL A 102 5.86 7.22 -7.40
CA VAL A 102 7.32 7.31 -7.61
C VAL A 102 7.72 8.66 -8.20
N TRP A 103 6.89 9.24 -9.07
CA TRP A 103 7.18 10.52 -9.73
C TRP A 103 7.00 11.73 -8.81
N LEU A 104 5.99 11.70 -7.93
CA LEU A 104 5.63 12.85 -7.08
C LEU A 104 6.22 12.80 -5.68
N GLY A 105 6.54 11.60 -5.16
CA GLY A 105 6.75 11.43 -3.73
C GLY A 105 8.21 11.23 -3.32
N GLU A 106 8.56 11.87 -2.20
CA GLU A 106 9.81 11.60 -1.50
C GLU A 106 9.69 10.28 -0.71
N LEU A 107 10.70 9.40 -0.82
CA LEU A 107 10.67 8.05 -0.22
C LEU A 107 10.34 8.06 1.27
N THR A 108 10.95 8.96 2.04
CA THR A 108 10.73 9.10 3.49
C THR A 108 9.28 9.47 3.80
N PHE A 109 8.70 10.38 3.02
CA PHE A 109 7.33 10.81 3.21
C PHE A 109 6.32 9.73 2.79
N ILE A 110 6.57 9.04 1.66
CA ILE A 110 5.74 7.93 1.17
C ILE A 110 5.71 6.81 2.20
N THR A 111 6.87 6.39 2.71
CA THR A 111 6.98 5.25 3.64
C THR A 111 6.30 5.53 4.98
N GLN A 112 6.47 6.75 5.52
CA GLN A 112 5.77 7.16 6.74
C GLN A 112 4.25 7.20 6.54
N THR A 113 3.79 7.77 5.42
CA THR A 113 2.36 7.85 5.09
C THR A 113 1.74 6.47 4.87
N ALA A 114 2.43 5.60 4.13
CA ALA A 114 1.98 4.24 3.87
C ALA A 114 1.88 3.40 5.16
N SER A 115 2.87 3.52 6.07
CA SER A 115 2.84 2.83 7.36
C SER A 115 1.61 3.22 8.18
N PHE A 116 1.31 4.52 8.22
CA PHE A 116 0.10 5.01 8.91
C PHE A 116 -1.20 4.50 8.25
N SER A 117 -1.28 4.53 6.91
CA SER A 117 -2.44 3.98 6.18
C SER A 117 -2.64 2.48 6.47
N ILE A 118 -1.55 1.71 6.55
CA ILE A 118 -1.59 0.28 6.88
C ILE A 118 -2.07 0.07 8.32
N LEU A 119 -1.60 0.88 9.28
CA LEU A 119 -2.07 0.83 10.67
C LEU A 119 -3.59 1.05 10.76
N ILE A 120 -4.11 2.04 10.04
CA ILE A 120 -5.56 2.29 9.99
C ILE A 120 -6.29 1.09 9.38
N TYR A 121 -5.80 0.59 8.25
CA TYR A 121 -6.41 -0.55 7.57
C TYR A 121 -6.52 -1.76 8.52
N TYR A 122 -5.46 -2.08 9.25
CA TYR A 122 -5.49 -3.15 10.24
C TYR A 122 -6.36 -2.81 11.46
N GLY A 123 -6.39 -1.55 11.92
CA GLY A 123 -7.30 -1.11 12.97
C GLY A 123 -8.77 -1.33 12.61
N ILE A 124 -9.18 -0.90 11.42
CA ILE A 124 -10.54 -1.10 10.88
C ILE A 124 -10.82 -2.59 10.72
N THR A 125 -9.86 -3.38 10.22
CA THR A 125 -10.02 -4.83 10.06
C THR A 125 -10.25 -5.53 11.40
N ASN A 126 -9.49 -5.16 12.44
CA ASN A 126 -9.68 -5.68 13.79
C ASN A 126 -11.04 -5.27 14.37
N LEU A 127 -11.48 -4.03 14.15
CA LEU A 127 -12.80 -3.56 14.59
C LEU A 127 -13.94 -4.29 13.85
N ALA A 128 -13.80 -4.52 12.55
CA ALA A 128 -14.75 -5.32 11.76
C ALA A 128 -14.81 -6.77 12.25
N ALA A 129 -13.66 -7.37 12.58
CA ALA A 129 -13.60 -8.71 13.18
C ALA A 129 -14.30 -8.77 14.55
N LEU A 130 -14.24 -7.69 15.35
CA LEU A 130 -14.99 -7.59 16.61
C LEU A 130 -16.51 -7.58 16.40
N LYS A 131 -16.99 -6.91 15.34
CA LYS A 131 -18.41 -6.80 14.99
C LYS A 131 -19.03 -8.08 14.39
N LEU A 132 -18.21 -9.04 13.97
CA LEU A 132 -18.69 -10.29 13.37
C LEU A 132 -19.38 -11.20 14.41
N LYS A 133 -20.53 -11.80 14.04
CA LYS A 133 -21.28 -12.73 14.89
C LYS A 133 -20.46 -14.00 15.17
N ASN A 134 -20.63 -14.59 16.35
CA ASN A 134 -19.85 -15.77 16.78
C ASN A 134 -19.90 -16.96 15.82
N LYS A 135 -20.98 -17.11 15.03
CA LYS A 135 -21.16 -18.24 14.09
C LYS A 135 -20.29 -18.16 12.83
N GLU A 136 -19.78 -16.99 12.47
CA GLU A 136 -18.95 -16.77 11.27
C GLU A 136 -17.50 -16.45 11.64
N ARG A 137 -17.15 -16.63 12.92
CA ARG A 137 -15.91 -16.11 13.50
C ARG A 137 -14.83 -17.19 13.50
N PHE A 138 -13.77 -16.95 12.72
CA PHE A 138 -12.59 -17.84 12.66
C PHE A 138 -11.54 -17.55 13.74
N LEU A 139 -11.57 -16.36 14.37
CA LEU A 139 -10.57 -15.95 15.36
C LEU A 139 -11.20 -15.51 16.71
N PRO A 140 -10.57 -15.83 17.86
CA PRO A 140 -11.06 -15.47 19.18
C PRO A 140 -11.01 -13.95 19.41
N ARG A 141 -11.93 -13.41 20.22
CA ARG A 141 -12.10 -11.96 20.46
C ARG A 141 -10.84 -11.26 20.98
N TRP A 142 -10.09 -11.93 21.85
CA TRP A 142 -8.91 -11.35 22.49
C TRP A 142 -7.82 -10.99 21.46
N ILE A 143 -7.71 -11.74 20.36
CA ILE A 143 -6.71 -11.47 19.30
C ILE A 143 -7.01 -10.15 18.58
N SER A 144 -8.30 -9.88 18.28
CA SER A 144 -8.70 -8.65 17.61
C SER A 144 -8.56 -7.43 18.53
N TRP A 145 -8.80 -7.60 19.83
CA TRP A 145 -8.52 -6.57 20.83
C TRP A 145 -7.03 -6.28 20.97
N ALA A 146 -6.20 -7.31 21.08
CA ALA A 146 -4.75 -7.16 21.15
C ALA A 146 -4.20 -6.45 19.90
N GLY A 147 -4.65 -6.85 18.70
CA GLY A 147 -4.29 -6.19 17.45
C GLY A 147 -4.72 -4.72 17.39
N LEU A 148 -5.93 -4.40 17.86
CA LEU A 148 -6.41 -3.02 17.92
C LEU A 148 -5.56 -2.17 18.87
N ILE A 149 -5.26 -2.67 20.07
CA ILE A 149 -4.42 -1.98 21.06
C ILE A 149 -3.02 -1.74 20.50
N LEU A 150 -2.44 -2.72 19.81
CA LEU A 150 -1.12 -2.61 19.19
C LEU A 150 -1.11 -1.56 18.07
N CYS A 151 -2.12 -1.55 17.20
CA CYS A 151 -2.25 -0.54 16.16
C CYS A 151 -2.38 0.87 16.75
N ILE A 152 -3.17 1.05 17.82
CA ILE A 152 -3.33 2.34 18.50
C ILE A 152 -2.02 2.78 19.15
N SER A 153 -1.36 1.88 19.88
CA SER A 153 -0.08 2.16 20.54
C SER A 153 0.99 2.59 19.54
N MET A 154 1.13 1.89 18.41
CA MET A 154 2.07 2.27 17.36
C MET A 154 1.65 3.57 16.65
N ALA A 155 0.36 3.84 16.49
CA ALA A 155 -0.11 5.10 15.90
C ALA A 155 0.27 6.31 16.75
N PHE A 156 0.22 6.20 18.09
CA PHE A 156 0.67 7.26 19.00
C PHE A 156 2.18 7.51 18.95
N SER A 157 2.97 6.51 18.55
CA SER A 157 4.41 6.67 18.38
C SER A 157 4.81 7.36 17.07
N LEU A 158 3.86 7.59 16.16
CA LEU A 158 4.12 8.24 14.87
C LEU A 158 4.03 9.77 14.95
N PRO A 159 4.85 10.52 14.19
CA PRO A 159 4.81 11.97 14.19
C PRO A 159 3.46 12.52 13.71
N LEU A 160 2.99 13.62 14.34
CA LEU A 160 1.69 14.24 14.03
C LEU A 160 1.50 14.56 12.54
N LYS A 161 2.59 14.89 11.82
CA LYS A 161 2.53 15.13 10.37
C LYS A 161 2.02 13.91 9.60
N SER A 162 2.43 12.69 9.97
CA SER A 162 1.98 11.46 9.32
C SER A 162 0.50 11.16 9.61
N ILE A 163 0.05 11.49 10.83
CA ILE A 163 -1.36 11.36 11.22
C ILE A 163 -2.24 12.28 10.37
N LEU A 164 -1.84 13.56 10.24
CA LEU A 164 -2.59 14.55 9.46
C LEU A 164 -2.65 14.16 7.97
N THR A 165 -1.51 13.75 7.42
CA THR A 165 -1.42 13.31 6.02
C THR A 165 -2.30 12.08 5.78
N GLY A 166 -2.28 11.11 6.68
CA GLY A 166 -3.11 9.93 6.55
C GLY A 166 -4.60 10.19 6.75
N ALA A 167 -4.97 11.12 7.62
CA ALA A 167 -6.36 11.58 7.74
C ALA A 167 -6.83 12.23 6.42
N ILE A 168 -5.98 13.05 5.78
CA ILE A 168 -6.25 13.60 4.45
C ILE A 168 -6.42 12.49 3.43
N VAL A 169 -5.55 11.47 3.42
CA VAL A 169 -5.67 10.32 2.50
C VAL A 169 -6.95 9.53 2.73
N LEU A 170 -7.40 9.36 3.98
CA LEU A 170 -8.69 8.73 4.27
C LEU A 170 -9.87 9.56 3.77
N ILE A 171 -9.84 10.87 4.01
CA ILE A 171 -10.88 11.80 3.54
C ILE A 171 -10.90 11.80 2.01
N PHE A 172 -9.73 11.84 1.37
CA PHE A 172 -9.57 11.76 -0.07
C PHE A 172 -10.03 10.41 -0.61
N GLY A 173 -9.72 9.30 0.05
CA GLY A 173 -10.20 7.96 -0.30
C GLY A 173 -11.72 7.84 -0.19
N HIS A 174 -12.31 8.46 0.83
CA HIS A 174 -13.76 8.52 1.02
C HIS A 174 -14.43 9.41 -0.04
N LEU A 175 -13.80 10.54 -0.39
CA LEU A 175 -14.22 11.42 -1.49
C LEU A 175 -14.11 10.72 -2.84
N LEU A 176 -13.01 10.04 -3.13
CA LEU A 176 -12.83 9.23 -4.34
C LEU A 176 -13.90 8.14 -4.42
N ARG A 177 -14.20 7.45 -3.32
CA ARG A 177 -15.29 6.48 -3.27
C ARG A 177 -16.63 7.13 -3.63
N LEU A 178 -16.94 8.30 -3.08
CA LEU A 178 -18.16 9.04 -3.40
C LEU A 178 -18.19 9.55 -4.85
N ILE A 179 -17.07 10.04 -5.37
CA ILE A 179 -16.92 10.50 -6.76
C ILE A 179 -17.13 9.32 -7.71
N VAL A 180 -16.48 8.18 -7.47
CA VAL A 180 -16.61 6.97 -8.31
C VAL A 180 -18.05 6.45 -8.30
N ILE A 181 -18.70 6.43 -7.13
CA ILE A 181 -20.13 6.02 -7.01
C ILE A 181 -21.06 7.02 -7.71
N THR A 182 -20.79 8.33 -7.61
CA THR A 182 -21.60 9.39 -8.22
C THR A 182 -21.45 9.41 -9.74
N PHE A 183 -20.21 9.28 -10.23
CA PHE A 183 -19.90 9.14 -11.66
C PHE A 183 -20.54 7.86 -12.24
N HIS A 184 -20.64 6.78 -11.44
CA HIS A 184 -21.35 5.56 -11.82
C HIS A 184 -22.87 5.78 -11.95
N LYS A 185 -23.51 6.50 -11.01
CA LYS A 185 -24.93 6.87 -11.14
C LYS A 185 -25.19 7.71 -12.40
N ILE A 186 -24.31 8.67 -12.70
CA ILE A 186 -24.41 9.56 -13.86
C ILE A 186 -24.21 8.78 -15.18
N SER A 187 -23.19 7.93 -15.28
CA SER A 187 -22.91 7.14 -16.49
C SER A 187 -24.02 6.13 -16.80
N LYS A 188 -24.62 5.50 -15.78
CA LYS A 188 -25.76 4.60 -15.95
C LYS A 188 -27.01 5.37 -16.44
N LYS A 189 -27.22 6.59 -15.93
CA LYS A 189 -28.31 7.48 -16.37
C LYS A 189 -28.15 7.92 -17.83
N TYR A 190 -26.93 8.29 -18.26
CA TYR A 190 -26.63 8.66 -19.66
C TYR A 190 -26.82 7.50 -20.64
N PHE A 191 -26.38 6.28 -20.29
CA PHE A 191 -26.51 5.11 -21.16
C PHE A 191 -27.97 4.66 -21.31
N THR A 192 -28.77 4.68 -20.24
CA THR A 192 -30.21 4.38 -20.33
C THR A 192 -30.98 5.48 -21.09
N TYR A 193 -30.61 6.75 -20.94
CA TYR A 193 -31.24 7.85 -21.67
C TYR A 193 -31.02 7.74 -23.19
N ASN A 194 -29.79 7.41 -23.63
CA ASN A 194 -29.49 7.24 -25.06
C ASN A 194 -30.16 6.00 -25.68
N LEU A 195 -30.38 4.93 -24.89
CA LEU A 195 -31.04 3.70 -25.35
C LEU A 195 -32.56 3.87 -25.47
N LEU A 196 -33.18 4.65 -24.57
CA LEU A 196 -34.58 5.02 -24.69
C LEU A 196 -34.80 5.99 -25.85
N LYS A 197 -33.93 7.00 -26.00
CA LYS A 197 -34.00 7.95 -27.12
C LYS A 197 -33.85 7.26 -28.48
N SER A 198 -32.91 6.33 -28.61
CA SER A 198 -32.74 5.52 -29.83
C SER A 198 -33.93 4.59 -30.11
N SER A 199 -34.79 4.28 -29.13
CA SER A 199 -35.99 3.46 -29.33
C SER A 199 -37.22 4.29 -29.70
N ASP A 200 -37.27 5.55 -29.31
CA ASP A 200 -38.34 6.49 -29.69
C ASP A 200 -38.12 7.06 -31.11
N ASP A 201 -36.87 7.20 -31.56
CA ASP A 201 -36.52 7.65 -32.92
C ASP A 201 -36.79 6.58 -34.03
N ILE A 202 -37.22 5.36 -33.66
CA ILE A 202 -37.49 4.23 -34.59
C ILE A 202 -39.02 4.01 -34.80
N LYS A 203 -39.89 4.82 -34.19
CA LYS A 203 -41.35 4.80 -34.40
C LYS A 203 -41.82 5.98 -35.23
#